data_AF-A0A0C1JSU6-F1
#
_entry.id   AF-A0A0C1JSU6-F1
#
_cell.length_a   1.000
_cell.length_b   1.000
_cell.length_c   1.000
_cell.angle_alpha   90.00
_cell.angle_beta   90.00
_cell.angle_gamma   90.00
#
_symmetry.space_group_name_H-M   'P 1'
#
loop_
_entity.id
_entity.type
_entity.pdbx_description
1 polymer ?
#
loop_
_entity_poly.entity_id
_entity_poly.type
_entity_poly.pdbx_seq_one_letter_code
_entity_poly.pdbx_strand_id
1 'polypeptide(L)'
;MIKSFTGIKISLVVMQIYALNEKNEMIHAYHAHKKVNYRCIECNGYLRSRGGTLRQRHFYHLEPNRACHLHRKGIIHIHIQNHFYTCLPKGDCQLEYRVPEIGRIADVVWLSKKIVFEIQYSPITAEELSKRNHDYQKMGWSVVWVLHDKLYNQFRLSAAEQALQFLPHYFTNMDREGKGIFYDQFDYIQNGLRLYKMSPLSVDFSKFSLINDQELKEDCLYLIKQRAKNCSYYFSGDLIDLGNTSSASAYYQKAQEKEKAQLVQAKQKKMKYLLNGIKKGMGQTYQSIFRFLLEKVCH
;
A
#
# COMPACT_ATOMS: atom_id res chain seq x y z
N MET A 1 27.25 43.63 -3.26
CA MET A 1 27.29 42.55 -4.26
C MET A 1 26.68 41.29 -3.66
N ILE A 2 25.37 41.12 -3.80
CA ILE A 2 24.61 39.98 -3.26
C ILE A 2 24.63 38.89 -4.33
N LYS A 3 25.32 37.77 -4.06
CA LYS A 3 25.30 36.60 -4.95
C LYS A 3 23.92 35.97 -4.88
N SER A 4 23.23 35.98 -6.01
CA SER A 4 21.98 35.26 -6.23
C SER A 4 22.26 33.75 -6.18
N PHE A 5 21.68 33.07 -5.19
CA PHE A 5 21.55 31.62 -5.23
C PHE A 5 20.46 31.29 -6.26
N THR A 6 20.89 30.88 -7.45
CA THR A 6 20.01 30.29 -8.45
C THR A 6 19.50 28.97 -7.91
N GLY A 7 18.24 28.97 -7.50
CA GLY A 7 17.52 27.76 -7.11
C GLY A 7 17.56 26.75 -8.25
N ILE A 8 18.21 25.62 -8.01
CA ILE A 8 18.05 24.43 -8.83
C ILE A 8 16.58 24.03 -8.71
N LYS A 9 15.77 24.41 -9.72
CA LYS A 9 14.46 23.79 -9.94
C LYS A 9 14.75 22.30 -10.16
N ILE A 10 14.54 21.49 -9.13
CA ILE A 10 14.44 20.04 -9.26
C ILE A 10 13.23 19.82 -10.17
N SER A 11 13.49 19.73 -11.47
CA SER A 11 12.50 19.32 -12.46
C SER A 11 12.05 17.93 -12.03
N LEU A 12 10.85 17.85 -11.47
CA LEU A 12 10.13 16.60 -11.25
C LEU A 12 10.10 15.90 -12.61
N VAL A 13 10.94 14.88 -12.77
CA VAL A 13 11.02 14.12 -14.00
C VAL A 13 9.74 13.30 -14.06
N VAL A 14 8.80 13.76 -14.87
CA VAL A 14 7.54 13.08 -15.19
C VAL A 14 7.84 12.01 -16.21
N MET A 15 7.48 10.75 -15.93
CA MET A 15 7.91 9.61 -16.74
C MET A 15 6.74 8.65 -16.95
N GLN A 16 6.13 8.72 -18.13
CA GLN A 16 5.09 7.80 -18.62
C GLN A 16 5.72 6.83 -19.64
N ILE A 17 5.31 5.55 -19.68
CA ILE A 17 5.98 4.53 -20.52
C ILE A 17 5.25 4.32 -21.85
N TYR A 18 3.92 4.41 -21.87
CA TYR A 18 3.09 4.19 -23.06
C TYR A 18 2.35 5.45 -23.49
N ALA A 19 2.17 5.63 -24.80
CA ALA A 19 1.37 6.69 -25.39
C ALA A 19 0.59 6.19 -26.62
N LEU A 20 -0.30 7.01 -27.15
CA LEU A 20 -0.95 6.78 -28.44
C LEU A 20 -0.20 7.51 -29.55
N ASN A 21 0.06 6.84 -30.67
CA ASN A 21 0.57 7.48 -31.89
C ASN A 21 -0.57 8.20 -32.66
N GLU A 22 -0.26 8.77 -33.82
CA GLU A 22 -1.22 9.47 -34.69
C GLU A 22 -2.39 8.56 -35.15
N LYS A 23 -2.12 7.26 -35.29
CA LYS A 23 -3.12 6.23 -35.66
C LYS A 23 -3.93 5.70 -34.46
N ASN A 24 -3.77 6.27 -33.27
CA ASN A 24 -4.35 5.76 -32.01
C ASN A 24 -3.83 4.39 -31.55
N GLU A 25 -2.67 3.97 -32.04
CA GLU A 25 -2.05 2.72 -31.61
C GLU A 25 -1.19 2.96 -30.37
N MET A 26 -1.24 2.03 -29.42
CA MET A 26 -0.39 2.08 -28.24
C MET A 26 1.07 1.84 -28.64
N ILE A 27 1.96 2.74 -28.22
CA ILE A 27 3.39 2.65 -28.47
C ILE A 27 4.17 2.76 -27.16
N HIS A 28 5.14 1.87 -26.99
CA HIS A 28 6.10 1.91 -25.89
C HIS A 28 7.18 2.98 -26.16
N ALA A 29 7.60 3.72 -25.13
CA ALA A 29 8.56 4.82 -25.26
C ALA A 29 9.90 4.42 -25.89
N TYR A 30 10.28 3.14 -25.80
CA TYR A 30 11.48 2.61 -26.48
C TYR A 30 11.40 2.74 -28.00
N HIS A 31 10.22 2.51 -28.59
CA HIS A 31 9.99 2.58 -30.04
C HIS A 31 9.59 3.98 -30.53
N ALA A 32 9.50 4.95 -29.62
CA ALA A 32 9.07 6.30 -29.95
C ALA A 32 10.19 7.18 -30.53
N HIS A 33 9.81 8.09 -31.43
CA HIS A 33 10.70 9.07 -32.05
C HIS A 33 10.63 10.42 -31.34
N LYS A 34 11.78 11.03 -31.04
CA LYS A 34 11.88 12.25 -30.20
C LYS A 34 11.17 13.48 -30.76
N LYS A 35 10.99 13.58 -32.08
CA LYS A 35 10.41 14.76 -32.75
C LYS A 35 8.94 14.56 -33.14
N VAL A 36 8.35 13.43 -32.79
CA VAL A 36 6.95 13.11 -33.06
C VAL A 36 6.11 13.45 -31.84
N ASN A 37 4.93 14.01 -32.08
CA ASN A 37 3.94 14.24 -31.03
C ASN A 37 3.12 12.96 -30.82
N TYR A 38 2.96 12.58 -29.58
CA TYR A 38 2.12 11.46 -29.15
C TYR A 38 0.96 12.00 -28.30
N ARG A 39 0.00 11.14 -27.96
CA ARG A 39 -1.11 11.51 -27.07
C ARG A 39 -1.13 10.66 -25.82
N CYS A 40 -1.47 11.28 -24.69
CA CYS A 40 -1.60 10.58 -23.42
C CYS A 40 -2.77 9.60 -23.44
N ILE A 41 -2.55 8.37 -22.99
CA ILE A 41 -3.59 7.33 -22.90
C ILE A 41 -4.69 7.65 -21.88
N GLU A 42 -4.46 8.61 -20.99
CA GLU A 42 -5.41 9.06 -19.96
C GLU A 42 -6.12 10.35 -20.37
N CYS A 43 -5.37 11.44 -20.56
CA CYS A 43 -5.95 12.77 -20.77
C CYS A 43 -5.95 13.24 -22.24
N ASN A 44 -5.45 12.41 -23.16
CA ASN A 44 -5.28 12.72 -24.59
C ASN A 44 -4.38 13.94 -24.90
N GLY A 45 -3.77 14.57 -23.88
CA GLY A 45 -2.86 15.70 -24.04
C GLY A 45 -1.59 15.33 -24.82
N TYR A 46 -0.98 16.31 -25.47
CA TYR A 46 0.21 16.09 -26.27
C TYR A 46 1.43 15.72 -25.44
N LEU A 47 2.09 14.66 -25.87
CA LEU A 47 3.30 14.09 -25.29
C LEU A 47 4.45 14.14 -26.28
N ARG A 48 5.68 14.15 -25.75
CA ARG A 48 6.90 13.91 -26.54
C ARG A 48 7.77 12.89 -25.84
N SER A 49 8.48 12.09 -26.63
CA SER A 49 9.45 11.13 -26.09
C SER A 49 10.77 11.81 -25.74
N ARG A 50 11.29 11.53 -24.55
CA ARG A 50 12.64 11.92 -24.11
C ARG A 50 13.35 10.68 -23.56
N GLY A 51 14.67 10.67 -23.73
CA GLY A 51 15.52 9.57 -23.25
C GLY A 51 16.80 9.49 -24.07
N GLY A 52 17.70 8.63 -23.65
CA GLY A 52 18.99 8.43 -24.29
C GLY A 52 19.69 7.20 -23.75
N THR A 53 20.97 7.03 -24.08
CA THR A 53 21.75 5.85 -23.68
C THR A 53 21.82 5.66 -22.17
N LEU A 54 21.82 6.75 -21.40
CA LEU A 54 21.95 6.75 -19.93
C LEU A 54 20.62 6.95 -19.18
N ARG A 55 19.52 7.23 -19.88
CA ARG A 55 18.22 7.55 -19.24
C ARG A 55 17.11 6.80 -19.95
N GLN A 56 16.32 6.06 -19.18
CA GLN A 56 15.15 5.36 -19.68
C GLN A 56 14.29 6.29 -20.55
N ARG A 57 13.93 5.78 -21.73
CA ARG A 57 13.00 6.47 -22.62
C ARG A 57 11.61 6.49 -21.98
N HIS A 58 11.00 7.67 -21.96
CA HIS A 58 9.69 7.91 -21.41
C HIS A 58 9.02 9.05 -22.19
N PHE A 59 7.70 9.15 -22.04
CA PHE A 59 6.90 10.27 -22.48
C PHE A 59 6.74 11.30 -21.37
N TYR A 60 6.71 12.56 -21.77
CA TYR A 60 6.38 13.69 -20.90
C TYR A 60 5.36 14.58 -21.61
N HIS A 61 4.50 15.22 -20.82
CA HIS A 61 3.50 16.14 -21.37
C HIS A 61 4.16 17.44 -21.81
N LEU A 62 3.77 17.97 -22.98
CA LEU A 62 4.22 19.28 -23.46
C LEU A 62 3.60 20.41 -22.63
N GLU A 63 2.34 20.24 -22.24
CA GLU A 63 1.61 21.14 -21.36
C GLU A 63 1.30 20.45 -20.02
N PRO A 64 1.56 21.09 -18.87
CA PRO A 64 1.27 20.49 -17.57
C PRO A 64 -0.22 20.20 -17.40
N ASN A 65 -0.57 18.97 -17.06
CA ASN A 65 -1.95 18.58 -16.73
C ASN A 65 -1.97 17.90 -15.36
N ARG A 66 -2.36 18.64 -14.31
CA ARG A 66 -2.38 18.13 -12.93
C ARG A 66 -3.52 17.14 -12.65
N ALA A 67 -4.55 17.12 -13.51
CA ALA A 67 -5.65 16.16 -13.42
C ALA A 67 -5.25 14.78 -13.96
N CYS A 68 -4.22 14.71 -14.82
CA CYS A 68 -3.72 13.47 -15.39
C CYS A 68 -2.85 12.73 -14.35
N HIS A 69 -3.24 11.52 -13.97
CA HIS A 69 -2.49 10.66 -13.04
C HIS A 69 -1.12 10.27 -13.61
N LEU A 70 -1.04 9.93 -14.90
CA LEU A 70 0.21 9.59 -15.58
C LEU A 70 1.19 10.77 -15.61
N HIS A 71 0.68 12.01 -15.68
CA HIS A 71 1.52 13.20 -15.59
C HIS A 71 2.18 13.37 -14.21
N ARG A 72 1.63 12.76 -13.15
CA ARG A 72 2.19 12.90 -11.79
C ARG A 72 3.20 11.81 -11.44
N LYS A 73 3.42 10.82 -12.32
CA LYS A 73 4.36 9.72 -12.08
C LYS A 73 5.81 10.22 -12.14
N GLY A 74 6.54 9.98 -11.05
CA GLY A 74 7.96 10.27 -10.96
C GLY A 74 8.83 9.03 -11.24
N ILE A 75 10.16 9.24 -11.28
CA ILE A 75 11.16 8.18 -11.55
C ILE A 75 11.03 6.94 -10.65
N ILE A 76 10.73 7.12 -9.35
CA ILE A 76 10.59 6.00 -8.41
C ILE A 76 9.41 5.10 -8.80
N HIS A 77 8.29 5.67 -9.23
CA HIS A 77 7.12 4.93 -9.71
C HIS A 77 7.50 4.03 -10.89
N ILE A 78 8.30 4.57 -11.80
CA ILE A 78 8.80 3.83 -12.96
C ILE A 78 9.77 2.72 -12.58
N HIS A 79 10.68 2.95 -11.63
CA HIS A 79 11.55 1.88 -11.15
C HIS A 79 10.77 0.72 -10.54
N ILE A 80 9.71 1.02 -9.78
CA ILE A 80 8.83 0.00 -9.23
C ILE A 80 8.12 -0.77 -10.36
N GLN A 81 7.53 -0.08 -11.34
CA GLN A 81 6.90 -0.72 -12.50
C GLN A 81 7.89 -1.61 -13.28
N ASN A 82 9.09 -1.13 -13.54
CA ASN A 82 10.12 -1.89 -14.26
C ASN A 82 10.58 -3.12 -13.47
N HIS A 83 10.64 -3.04 -12.13
CA HIS A 83 10.96 -4.19 -11.30
C HIS A 83 9.93 -5.31 -11.53
N PHE A 84 8.64 -4.99 -11.45
CA PHE A 84 7.58 -5.97 -11.76
C PHE A 84 7.69 -6.50 -13.18
N TYR A 85 7.94 -5.64 -14.17
CA TYR A 85 8.12 -6.08 -15.56
C TYR A 85 9.31 -7.05 -15.75
N THR A 86 10.32 -6.93 -14.90
CA THR A 86 11.53 -7.77 -14.96
C THR A 86 11.34 -9.09 -14.21
N CYS A 87 10.64 -9.08 -13.06
CA CYS A 87 10.49 -10.28 -12.23
C CYS A 87 9.28 -11.15 -12.59
N LEU A 88 8.22 -10.57 -13.17
CA LEU A 88 7.05 -11.32 -13.60
C LEU A 88 7.26 -12.00 -14.96
N PRO A 89 6.50 -13.06 -15.30
CA PRO A 89 6.66 -13.76 -16.56
C PRO A 89 6.50 -12.85 -17.79
N LYS A 90 7.43 -12.95 -18.74
CA LYS A 90 7.42 -12.16 -19.98
C LYS A 90 6.13 -12.43 -20.77
N GLY A 91 5.49 -11.36 -21.25
CA GLY A 91 4.22 -11.44 -21.99
C GLY A 91 2.97 -11.56 -21.11
N ASP A 92 3.14 -11.90 -19.83
CA ASP A 92 2.05 -12.00 -18.85
C ASP A 92 1.95 -10.77 -17.94
N CYS A 93 3.02 -9.96 -17.91
CA CYS A 93 3.06 -8.67 -17.23
C CYS A 93 2.85 -7.52 -18.23
N GLN A 94 1.93 -6.60 -17.91
CA GLN A 94 1.74 -5.36 -18.66
C GLN A 94 1.76 -4.16 -17.72
N LEU A 95 2.41 -3.06 -18.16
CA LEU A 95 2.47 -1.80 -17.43
C LEU A 95 1.49 -0.79 -18.03
N GLU A 96 0.94 0.10 -17.20
CA GLU A 96 -0.02 1.13 -17.63
C GLU A 96 -1.21 0.54 -18.41
N TYR A 97 -1.72 -0.59 -17.93
CA TYR A 97 -2.76 -1.37 -18.58
C TYR A 97 -4.12 -0.66 -18.50
N ARG A 98 -4.69 -0.31 -19.65
CA ARG A 98 -6.01 0.31 -19.71
C ARG A 98 -7.08 -0.75 -19.49
N VAL A 99 -8.03 -0.43 -18.61
CA VAL A 99 -9.28 -1.19 -18.40
C VAL A 99 -10.44 -0.24 -18.74
N PRO A 100 -10.79 -0.10 -20.04
CA PRO A 100 -11.74 0.91 -20.50
C PRO A 100 -13.13 0.80 -19.86
N GLU A 101 -13.56 -0.41 -19.53
CA GLU A 101 -14.87 -0.73 -18.93
C GLU A 101 -15.10 -0.01 -17.60
N ILE A 102 -14.02 0.26 -16.87
CA ILE A 102 -14.03 0.97 -15.58
C ILE A 102 -13.30 2.32 -15.64
N GLY A 103 -12.86 2.73 -16.84
CA GLY A 103 -12.12 3.97 -17.03
C GLY A 103 -10.82 4.06 -16.20
N ARG A 104 -10.18 2.92 -15.91
CA ARG A 104 -8.95 2.87 -15.10
C ARG A 104 -7.72 2.53 -15.94
N ILE A 105 -6.57 2.92 -15.41
CA ILE A 105 -5.26 2.54 -15.92
C ILE A 105 -4.51 1.92 -14.74
N ALA A 106 -4.33 0.61 -14.79
CA ALA A 106 -3.57 -0.13 -13.79
C ALA A 106 -2.07 0.14 -13.98
N ASP A 107 -1.35 0.32 -12.88
CA ASP A 107 0.10 0.54 -12.95
C ASP A 107 0.83 -0.69 -13.49
N VAL A 108 0.49 -1.87 -12.98
CA VAL A 108 1.01 -3.17 -13.43
C VAL A 108 -0.13 -4.19 -13.34
N VAL A 109 -0.22 -5.09 -14.33
CA VAL A 109 -1.10 -6.25 -14.27
C VAL A 109 -0.32 -7.54 -14.51
N TRP A 110 -0.70 -8.58 -13.77
CA TRP A 110 -0.35 -9.97 -14.04
C TRP A 110 -1.59 -10.66 -14.62
N LEU A 111 -1.60 -10.85 -15.94
CA LEU A 111 -2.80 -11.21 -16.70
C LEU A 111 -3.34 -12.60 -16.32
N SER A 112 -2.49 -13.62 -16.29
CA SER A 112 -2.89 -15.00 -16.00
C SER A 112 -3.41 -15.19 -14.58
N LYS A 113 -2.92 -14.39 -13.62
CA LYS A 113 -3.36 -14.43 -12.21
C LYS A 113 -4.51 -13.48 -11.91
N LYS A 114 -4.89 -12.63 -12.87
CA LYS A 114 -5.86 -11.55 -12.66
C LYS A 114 -5.52 -10.66 -11.46
N ILE A 115 -4.24 -10.26 -11.34
CA ILE A 115 -3.77 -9.38 -10.27
C ILE A 115 -3.38 -8.03 -10.86
N VAL A 116 -3.83 -6.96 -10.21
CA VAL A 116 -3.39 -5.58 -10.42
C VAL A 116 -2.47 -5.20 -9.28
N PHE A 117 -1.29 -4.66 -9.59
CA PHE A 117 -0.44 -3.98 -8.61
C PHE A 117 -0.58 -2.48 -8.78
N GLU A 118 -1.16 -1.81 -7.77
CA GLU A 118 -1.29 -0.35 -7.72
C GLU A 118 -0.15 0.24 -6.89
N ILE A 119 0.61 1.17 -7.47
CA ILE A 119 1.79 1.75 -6.85
C ILE A 119 1.44 3.13 -6.30
N GLN A 120 1.72 3.36 -5.02
CA GLN A 120 1.36 4.61 -4.37
C GLN A 120 2.59 5.31 -3.76
N TYR A 121 3.06 6.35 -4.47
CA TYR A 121 4.17 7.24 -4.04
C TYR A 121 3.71 8.65 -3.61
N SER A 122 2.41 8.95 -3.70
CA SER A 122 1.82 10.23 -3.27
C SER A 122 0.64 9.99 -2.31
N PRO A 123 0.10 11.01 -1.63
CA PRO A 123 -1.10 10.82 -0.81
C PRO A 123 -2.31 10.39 -1.64
N ILE A 124 -3.11 9.46 -1.11
CA ILE A 124 -4.41 9.03 -1.66
C ILE A 124 -5.47 9.04 -0.55
N THR A 125 -6.72 9.35 -0.89
CA THR A 125 -7.84 9.29 0.04
C THR A 125 -8.32 7.83 0.19
N ALA A 126 -8.90 7.51 1.35
CA ALA A 126 -9.51 6.19 1.57
C ALA A 126 -10.68 5.93 0.61
N GLU A 127 -11.44 6.97 0.24
CA GLU A 127 -12.53 6.89 -0.73
C GLU A 127 -12.04 6.49 -2.12
N GLU A 128 -11.01 7.16 -2.64
CA GLU A 128 -10.46 6.82 -3.96
C GLU A 128 -9.83 5.42 -3.96
N LEU A 129 -9.17 5.03 -2.87
CA LEU A 129 -8.64 3.68 -2.70
C LEU A 129 -9.75 2.62 -2.75
N SER A 130 -10.84 2.86 -2.01
CA SER A 130 -12.01 1.96 -2.00
C SER A 130 -12.66 1.87 -3.37
N LYS A 131 -12.80 3.01 -4.07
CA LYS A 131 -13.34 3.06 -5.42
C LYS A 131 -12.48 2.27 -6.40
N ARG A 132 -11.15 2.42 -6.37
CA ARG A 132 -10.23 1.65 -7.22
C ARG A 132 -10.33 0.15 -6.95
N ASN A 133 -10.37 -0.25 -5.69
CA ASN A 133 -10.55 -1.66 -5.33
C ASN A 133 -11.86 -2.20 -5.90
N HIS A 134 -12.97 -1.48 -5.70
CA HIS A 134 -14.28 -1.88 -6.21
C HIS A 134 -14.31 -1.99 -7.75
N ASP A 135 -13.75 -0.99 -8.45
CA ASP A 135 -13.71 -0.96 -9.91
C ASP A 135 -12.99 -2.20 -10.48
N TYR A 136 -11.80 -2.53 -9.95
CA TYR A 136 -11.05 -3.71 -10.38
C TYR A 136 -11.70 -5.03 -9.98
N GLN A 137 -12.22 -5.13 -8.76
CA GLN A 137 -12.92 -6.33 -8.27
C GLN A 137 -14.15 -6.66 -9.11
N LYS A 138 -14.92 -5.64 -9.53
CA LYS A 138 -16.06 -5.81 -10.44
C LYS A 138 -15.67 -6.45 -11.78
N MET A 139 -14.43 -6.22 -12.21
CA MET A 139 -13.85 -6.79 -13.43
C MET A 139 -13.12 -8.13 -13.18
N GLY A 140 -13.22 -8.69 -11.98
CA GLY A 140 -12.61 -9.97 -11.60
C GLY A 140 -11.11 -9.88 -11.30
N TRP A 141 -10.58 -8.68 -11.08
CA TRP A 141 -9.18 -8.49 -10.70
C TRP A 141 -9.02 -8.42 -9.18
N SER A 142 -8.00 -9.11 -8.67
CA SER A 142 -7.49 -8.87 -7.32
C SER A 142 -6.54 -7.67 -7.32
N VAL A 143 -6.55 -6.86 -6.26
CA VAL A 143 -5.73 -5.64 -6.16
C VAL A 143 -4.71 -5.81 -5.04
N VAL A 144 -3.44 -5.62 -5.38
CA VAL A 144 -2.32 -5.58 -4.44
C VAL A 144 -1.76 -4.17 -4.43
N TRP A 145 -1.71 -3.54 -3.26
CA TRP A 145 -1.16 -2.19 -3.11
C TRP A 145 0.33 -2.22 -2.76
N VAL A 146 1.11 -1.40 -3.44
CA VAL A 146 2.54 -1.21 -3.17
C VAL A 146 2.75 0.22 -2.70
N LEU A 147 2.92 0.38 -1.39
CA LEU A 147 3.01 1.68 -0.73
C LEU A 147 4.47 2.06 -0.50
N HIS A 148 4.88 3.24 -0.96
CA HIS A 148 6.25 3.69 -0.69
C HIS A 148 6.39 4.20 0.75
N ASP A 149 7.37 3.67 1.47
CA ASP A 149 7.55 3.90 2.92
C ASP A 149 8.06 5.30 3.30
N LYS A 150 8.56 6.08 2.35
CA LYS A 150 8.75 7.52 2.54
C LYS A 150 7.46 8.25 2.98
N LEU A 151 6.28 7.85 2.50
CA LEU A 151 5.00 8.46 2.86
C LEU A 151 4.14 7.56 3.76
N TYR A 152 4.23 6.25 3.55
CA TYR A 152 3.49 5.23 4.28
C TYR A 152 4.40 4.55 5.30
N ASN A 153 3.92 3.55 6.05
CA ASN A 153 4.71 2.87 7.09
C ASN A 153 5.26 3.80 8.20
N GLN A 154 4.56 4.91 8.45
CA GLN A 154 4.92 5.93 9.44
C GLN A 154 4.37 5.62 10.84
N PHE A 155 4.75 6.39 11.85
CA PHE A 155 4.19 6.20 13.21
C PHE A 155 2.67 6.34 13.23
N ARG A 156 2.10 7.32 12.53
CA ARG A 156 0.66 7.49 12.37
C ARG A 156 0.25 6.95 11.00
N LEU A 157 -0.73 6.05 10.98
CA LEU A 157 -1.25 5.53 9.72
C LEU A 157 -2.01 6.62 8.99
N SER A 158 -1.75 6.70 7.69
CA SER A 158 -2.63 7.40 6.76
C SER A 158 -4.02 6.75 6.72
N ALA A 159 -5.02 7.49 6.23
CA ALA A 159 -6.36 6.91 6.00
C ALA A 159 -6.31 5.73 5.02
N ALA A 160 -5.42 5.79 4.02
CA ALA A 160 -5.19 4.71 3.07
C ALA A 160 -4.62 3.45 3.74
N GLU A 161 -3.61 3.57 4.60
CA GLU A 161 -3.08 2.42 5.36
C GLU A 161 -4.13 1.78 6.26
N GLN A 162 -4.98 2.59 6.90
CA GLN A 162 -6.07 2.07 7.72
C GLN A 162 -7.07 1.26 6.89
N ALA A 163 -7.43 1.75 5.69
CA ALA A 163 -8.31 1.04 4.78
C ALA A 163 -7.68 -0.26 4.22
N LEU A 164 -6.36 -0.31 4.10
CA LEU A 164 -5.62 -1.46 3.57
C LEU A 164 -5.21 -2.49 4.62
N GLN A 165 -5.39 -2.22 5.92
CA GLN A 165 -4.81 -3.04 6.99
C GLN A 165 -5.08 -4.54 6.82
N PHE A 166 -6.27 -4.93 6.35
CA PHE A 166 -6.66 -6.32 6.13
C PHE A 166 -6.74 -6.73 4.65
N LEU A 167 -6.30 -5.87 3.74
CA LEU A 167 -6.20 -6.13 2.31
C LEU A 167 -4.74 -6.39 1.91
N PRO A 168 -4.49 -7.04 0.76
CA PRO A 168 -3.14 -7.27 0.25
C PRO A 168 -2.40 -5.96 -0.01
N HIS A 169 -1.41 -5.66 0.82
CA HIS A 169 -0.53 -4.53 0.62
C HIS A 169 0.88 -4.85 1.10
N TYR A 170 1.84 -4.25 0.41
CA TYR A 170 3.26 -4.35 0.68
C TYR A 170 3.86 -2.95 0.71
N PHE A 171 5.05 -2.83 1.29
CA PHE A 171 5.82 -1.60 1.29
C PHE A 171 7.02 -1.71 0.35
N THR A 172 7.57 -0.56 -0.03
CA THR A 172 8.86 -0.48 -0.69
C THR A 172 9.63 0.74 -0.23
N ASN A 173 10.95 0.60 -0.16
CA ASN A 173 11.91 1.67 0.13
C ASN A 173 12.74 2.07 -1.10
N MET A 174 12.26 1.72 -2.31
CA MET A 174 13.00 1.90 -3.55
C MET A 174 13.39 3.37 -3.81
N ASP A 175 14.69 3.62 -3.97
CA ASP A 175 15.22 4.95 -4.20
C ASP A 175 15.12 5.40 -5.67
N ARG A 176 15.67 6.58 -5.97
CA ARG A 176 15.63 7.18 -7.32
C ARG A 176 16.56 6.48 -8.31
N GLU A 177 17.47 5.65 -7.81
CA GLU A 177 18.40 4.83 -8.55
C GLU A 177 17.82 3.43 -8.83
N GLY A 178 16.62 3.14 -8.30
CA GLY A 178 15.95 1.86 -8.42
C GLY A 178 16.47 0.79 -7.47
N LYS A 179 17.23 1.17 -6.44
CA LYS A 179 17.73 0.26 -5.40
C LYS A 179 16.79 0.25 -4.21
N GLY A 180 16.58 -0.92 -3.63
CA GLY A 180 15.69 -1.14 -2.50
C GLY A 180 15.04 -2.51 -2.58
N ILE A 181 14.04 -2.73 -1.73
CA ILE A 181 13.29 -3.98 -1.66
C ILE A 181 11.79 -3.71 -1.65
N PHE A 182 11.03 -4.71 -2.05
CA PHE A 182 9.61 -4.85 -1.68
C PHE A 182 9.54 -5.69 -0.43
N TYR A 183 8.68 -5.30 0.50
CA TYR A 183 8.65 -5.97 1.77
C TYR A 183 7.27 -6.01 2.42
N ASP A 184 7.04 -7.08 3.17
CA ASP A 184 6.03 -7.16 4.21
C ASP A 184 6.71 -6.93 5.57
N GLN A 185 5.93 -6.68 6.61
CA GLN A 185 6.47 -6.58 7.97
C GLN A 185 5.38 -6.84 8.99
N PHE A 186 5.76 -7.46 10.11
CA PHE A 186 4.88 -7.47 11.26
C PHE A 186 4.87 -6.08 11.92
N ASP A 187 3.69 -5.55 12.16
CA ASP A 187 3.49 -4.36 12.96
C ASP A 187 2.33 -4.52 13.96
N TYR A 188 2.37 -3.69 15.00
CA TYR A 188 1.29 -3.54 15.94
C TYR A 188 0.71 -2.15 15.84
N ILE A 189 -0.57 -2.11 15.48
CA ILE A 189 -1.32 -0.90 15.27
C ILE A 189 -2.45 -0.83 16.29
N GLN A 190 -2.53 0.30 16.99
CA GLN A 190 -3.62 0.59 17.92
C GLN A 190 -4.12 2.02 17.68
N ASN A 191 -5.43 2.17 17.46
CA ASN A 191 -6.08 3.47 17.23
C ASN A 191 -5.40 4.31 16.13
N GLY A 192 -5.01 3.66 15.02
CA GLY A 192 -4.33 4.30 13.89
C GLY A 192 -2.87 4.68 14.15
N LEU A 193 -2.28 4.25 15.26
CA LEU A 193 -0.86 4.45 15.58
C LEU A 193 -0.11 3.12 15.50
N ARG A 194 0.98 3.10 14.75
CA ARG A 194 1.93 1.99 14.66
C ARG A 194 2.89 2.07 15.85
N LEU A 195 2.55 1.34 16.92
CA LEU A 195 3.29 1.36 18.18
C LEU A 195 4.53 0.47 18.16
N TYR A 196 4.56 -0.50 17.26
CA TYR A 196 5.70 -1.39 17.06
C TYR A 196 5.74 -1.84 15.59
N LYS A 197 6.95 -2.02 15.05
CA LYS A 197 7.18 -2.70 13.77
C LYS A 197 8.47 -3.49 13.84
N MET A 198 8.48 -4.65 13.18
CA MET A 198 9.66 -5.49 13.04
C MET A 198 10.46 -5.11 11.80
N SER A 199 11.60 -5.77 11.59
CA SER A 199 12.41 -5.55 10.39
C SER A 199 11.63 -5.93 9.12
N PRO A 200 11.88 -5.25 8.00
CA PRO A 200 11.34 -5.63 6.69
C PRO A 200 11.63 -7.09 6.33
N LEU A 201 10.64 -7.79 5.80
CA LEU A 201 10.77 -9.11 5.17
C LEU A 201 10.70 -8.93 3.66
N SER A 202 11.78 -9.24 2.95
CA SER A 202 11.81 -9.11 1.48
C SER A 202 10.78 -10.05 0.84
N VAL A 203 9.99 -9.52 -0.09
CA VAL A 203 8.95 -10.26 -0.81
C VAL A 203 9.37 -10.47 -2.26
N ASP A 204 9.21 -11.69 -2.75
CA ASP A 204 9.46 -12.09 -4.13
C ASP A 204 8.13 -12.29 -4.88
N PHE A 205 7.72 -11.26 -5.62
CA PHE A 205 6.48 -11.28 -6.40
C PHE A 205 6.48 -12.28 -7.56
N SER A 206 7.63 -12.83 -7.96
CA SER A 206 7.67 -13.87 -9.00
C SER A 206 7.19 -15.24 -8.48
N LYS A 207 7.23 -15.44 -7.16
CA LYS A 207 6.85 -16.69 -6.49
C LYS A 207 5.48 -16.58 -5.85
N PHE A 208 4.47 -16.95 -6.64
CA PHE A 208 3.07 -16.93 -6.25
C PHE A 208 2.61 -18.30 -5.75
N SER A 209 1.87 -18.31 -4.64
CA SER A 209 1.22 -19.51 -4.10
C SER A 209 -0.24 -19.22 -3.74
N LEU A 210 -1.12 -20.20 -3.96
CA LEU A 210 -2.50 -20.14 -3.47
C LEU A 210 -2.52 -20.51 -1.98
N ILE A 211 -3.42 -19.90 -1.23
CA ILE A 211 -3.70 -20.31 0.16
C ILE A 211 -4.65 -21.50 0.09
N ASN A 212 -4.24 -22.63 0.64
CA ASN A 212 -5.14 -23.77 0.83
C ASN A 212 -5.81 -23.68 2.21
N ASP A 213 -7.09 -24.07 2.33
CA ASP A 213 -7.85 -24.01 3.59
C ASP A 213 -7.18 -24.77 4.76
N GLN A 214 -6.31 -25.74 4.45
CA GLN A 214 -5.56 -26.53 5.43
C GLN A 214 -4.25 -25.87 5.90
N GLU A 215 -3.79 -24.78 5.28
CA GLU A 215 -2.48 -24.17 5.56
C GLU A 215 -2.50 -23.15 6.70
N LEU A 216 -3.65 -22.53 6.99
CA LEU A 216 -3.76 -21.56 8.08
C LEU A 216 -3.90 -22.27 9.42
N LYS A 217 -2.76 -22.48 10.08
CA LYS A 217 -2.72 -23.01 11.45
C LYS A 217 -3.58 -22.17 12.39
N GLU A 218 -4.23 -22.83 13.34
CA GLU A 218 -5.11 -22.16 14.31
C GLU A 218 -4.38 -21.12 15.17
N ASP A 219 -3.05 -21.22 15.29
CA ASP A 219 -2.19 -20.30 16.03
C ASP A 219 -1.49 -19.23 15.17
N CYS A 220 -1.84 -19.11 13.88
CA CYS A 220 -1.26 -18.07 13.03
C CYS A 220 -1.68 -16.65 13.46
N LEU A 221 -0.87 -15.66 13.07
CA LEU A 221 -1.07 -14.25 13.42
C LEU A 221 -2.47 -13.77 13.01
N TYR A 222 -3.11 -12.95 13.85
CA TYR A 222 -4.43 -12.40 13.57
C TYR A 222 -4.46 -11.65 12.23
N LEU A 223 -3.43 -10.86 11.94
CA LEU A 223 -3.32 -10.13 10.66
C LEU A 223 -3.35 -11.08 9.46
N ILE A 224 -2.63 -12.21 9.53
CA ILE A 224 -2.60 -13.23 8.47
C ILE A 224 -3.99 -13.80 8.26
N LYS A 225 -4.70 -14.16 9.34
CA LYS A 225 -6.09 -14.66 9.24
C LYS A 225 -7.02 -13.67 8.57
N GLN A 226 -6.87 -12.37 8.85
CA GLN A 226 -7.72 -11.35 8.22
C GLN A 226 -7.35 -11.12 6.74
N ARG A 227 -6.06 -11.09 6.40
CA ARG A 227 -5.61 -10.98 5.01
C ARG A 227 -6.08 -12.19 4.18
N ALA A 228 -5.97 -13.40 4.71
CA ALA A 228 -6.39 -14.62 4.00
C ALA A 228 -7.91 -14.69 3.72
N LYS A 229 -8.74 -14.01 4.51
CA LYS A 229 -10.18 -13.87 4.21
C LYS A 229 -10.44 -12.98 2.99
N ASN A 230 -9.53 -12.07 2.68
CA ASN A 230 -9.68 -11.08 1.61
C ASN A 230 -8.77 -11.39 0.41
N CYS A 231 -7.92 -12.42 0.50
CA CYS A 231 -6.94 -12.78 -0.52
C CYS A 231 -6.65 -14.27 -0.44
N SER A 232 -6.85 -14.99 -1.55
CA SER A 232 -6.66 -16.44 -1.65
C SER A 232 -5.25 -16.84 -2.09
N TYR A 233 -4.28 -15.93 -1.95
CA TYR A 233 -2.90 -16.15 -2.39
C TYR A 233 -1.92 -15.32 -1.57
N TYR A 234 -0.64 -15.68 -1.69
CA TYR A 234 0.47 -14.99 -1.06
C TYR A 234 1.73 -15.06 -1.95
N PHE A 235 2.74 -14.28 -1.59
CA PHE A 235 4.03 -14.27 -2.30
C PHE A 235 5.14 -14.74 -1.37
N SER A 236 6.17 -15.38 -1.95
CA SER A 236 7.28 -15.87 -1.14
C SER A 236 7.97 -14.75 -0.36
N GLY A 237 8.31 -15.02 0.90
CA GLY A 237 8.93 -14.08 1.82
C GLY A 237 7.96 -13.20 2.61
N ASP A 238 6.67 -13.21 2.30
CA ASP A 238 5.68 -12.46 3.09
C ASP A 238 5.31 -13.17 4.42
N LEU A 239 4.51 -12.52 5.25
CA LEU A 239 4.13 -13.07 6.55
C LEU A 239 3.31 -14.37 6.45
N ILE A 240 2.55 -14.56 5.37
CA ILE A 240 1.77 -15.78 5.13
C ILE A 240 2.73 -16.91 4.77
N ASP A 241 3.65 -16.67 3.82
CA ASP A 241 4.69 -17.64 3.47
C ASP A 241 5.52 -18.06 4.69
N LEU A 242 5.91 -17.08 5.51
CA LEU A 242 6.68 -17.34 6.72
C LEU A 242 5.89 -18.18 7.73
N GLY A 243 4.58 -17.95 7.87
CA GLY A 243 3.70 -18.76 8.72
C GLY A 243 3.53 -20.20 8.22
N ASN A 244 3.54 -20.40 6.91
CA ASN A 244 3.36 -21.71 6.30
C ASN A 244 4.66 -22.53 6.30
N THR A 245 5.77 -21.93 5.87
CA THR A 245 7.04 -22.64 5.63
C THR A 245 8.00 -22.62 6.82
N SER A 246 7.90 -21.59 7.67
CA SER A 246 8.91 -21.25 8.66
C SER A 246 8.30 -20.69 9.95
N SER A 247 7.19 -21.28 10.42
CA SER A 247 6.53 -20.85 11.66
C SER A 247 7.44 -20.92 12.89
N ALA A 248 8.49 -21.75 12.84
CA ALA A 248 9.53 -21.85 13.86
C ALA A 248 10.65 -20.81 13.73
N SER A 249 10.63 -19.96 12.71
CA SER A 249 11.62 -18.89 12.56
C SER A 249 11.56 -17.92 13.74
N ALA A 250 12.72 -17.41 14.15
CA ALA A 250 12.81 -16.43 15.23
C ALA A 250 11.97 -15.17 14.97
N TYR A 251 11.79 -14.80 13.69
CA TYR A 251 10.93 -13.69 13.31
C TYR A 251 9.46 -14.00 13.60
N TYR A 252 8.94 -15.13 13.11
CA TYR A 252 7.53 -15.49 13.26
C TYR A 252 7.16 -15.71 14.72
N GLN A 253 8.00 -16.42 15.47
CA GLN A 253 7.82 -16.64 16.91
C GLN A 253 7.76 -15.32 17.67
N LYS A 254 8.68 -14.39 17.39
CA LYS A 254 8.68 -13.06 18.00
C LYS A 254 7.43 -12.25 17.64
N ALA A 255 6.92 -12.36 16.41
CA ALA A 255 5.66 -11.75 16.02
C ALA A 255 4.48 -12.33 16.83
N GLN A 256 4.40 -13.65 16.96
CA GLN A 256 3.38 -14.33 17.77
C GLN A 256 3.44 -13.93 19.25
N GLU A 257 4.64 -13.88 19.83
CA GLU A 257 4.85 -13.42 21.21
C GLU A 257 4.38 -11.98 21.41
N LYS A 258 4.71 -11.08 20.48
CA LYS A 258 4.29 -9.68 20.55
C LYS A 258 2.78 -9.54 20.44
N GLU A 259 2.14 -10.24 19.51
CA GLU A 259 0.68 -10.22 19.37
C GLU A 259 -0.02 -10.77 20.63
N LYS A 260 0.45 -11.91 21.16
CA LYS A 260 -0.08 -12.51 22.40
C LYS A 260 0.09 -11.57 23.60
N ALA A 261 1.27 -10.98 23.79
CA ALA A 261 1.53 -10.04 24.88
C ALA A 261 0.59 -8.82 24.81
N GLN A 262 0.27 -8.34 23.61
CA GLN A 262 -0.63 -7.21 23.41
C GLN A 262 -2.10 -7.57 23.69
N LEU A 263 -2.56 -8.74 23.27
CA LEU A 263 -3.90 -9.24 23.60
C LEU A 263 -4.09 -9.35 25.13
N VAL A 264 -3.06 -9.81 25.85
CA VAL A 264 -3.07 -9.86 27.32
C VAL A 264 -3.16 -8.45 27.92
N GLN A 265 -2.31 -7.51 27.47
CA GLN A 265 -2.34 -6.12 27.95
C GLN A 265 -3.67 -5.42 27.67
N ALA A 266 -4.28 -5.66 26.50
CA ALA A 266 -5.58 -5.10 26.14
C ALA A 266 -6.70 -5.62 27.05
N LYS A 267 -6.72 -6.94 27.33
CA LYS A 267 -7.66 -7.54 28.28
C LYS A 267 -7.49 -6.98 29.70
N GLN A 268 -6.24 -6.84 30.17
CA GLN A 268 -5.95 -6.24 31.48
C GLN A 268 -6.40 -4.78 31.58
N LYS A 269 -6.14 -3.96 30.55
CA LYS A 269 -6.63 -2.57 30.51
C LYS A 269 -8.16 -2.53 30.56
N LYS A 270 -8.86 -3.34 29.75
CA LYS A 270 -10.33 -3.41 29.74
C LYS A 270 -10.88 -3.81 31.12
N MET A 271 -10.26 -4.79 31.76
CA MET A 271 -10.62 -5.21 33.12
C MET A 271 -10.40 -4.08 34.14
N LYS A 272 -9.28 -3.36 34.06
CA LYS A 272 -9.00 -2.21 34.93
C LYS A 272 -10.02 -1.09 34.74
N TYR A 273 -10.42 -0.79 33.51
CA TYR A 273 -11.49 0.18 33.23
C TYR A 273 -12.84 -0.27 33.80
N LEU A 274 -13.19 -1.55 33.65
CA LEU A 274 -14.42 -2.11 34.22
C LEU A 274 -14.43 -2.01 35.75
N LEU A 275 -13.34 -2.41 36.41
CA LEU A 275 -13.17 -2.31 37.86
C LEU A 275 -13.22 -0.86 38.35
N ASN A 276 -12.60 0.07 37.63
CA ASN A 276 -12.68 1.49 37.95
C ASN A 276 -14.11 2.04 37.76
N GLY A 277 -14.83 1.59 36.74
CA GLY A 277 -16.23 1.93 36.53
C GLY A 277 -17.12 1.42 37.66
N ILE A 278 -16.93 0.17 38.10
CA ILE A 278 -17.63 -0.40 39.26
C ILE A 278 -17.30 0.38 40.53
N LYS A 279 -16.03 0.67 40.81
CA LYS A 279 -15.61 1.49 41.97
C LYS A 279 -16.24 2.88 41.95
N LYS A 280 -16.28 3.53 40.78
CA LYS A 280 -16.90 4.86 40.62
C LYS A 280 -18.41 4.80 40.80
N GLY A 281 -19.06 3.76 40.28
CA GLY A 281 -20.49 3.51 40.47
C GLY A 281 -20.84 3.28 41.93
N MET A 282 -20.14 2.38 42.62
CA MET A 282 -20.32 2.14 44.06
C MET A 282 -20.09 3.41 44.89
N GLY A 283 -19.02 4.17 44.60
CA GLY A 283 -18.74 5.43 45.30
C GLY A 283 -19.86 6.47 45.15
N GLN A 284 -20.51 6.54 43.98
CA GLN A 284 -21.67 7.39 43.75
C GLN A 284 -22.90 6.92 44.53
N THR A 285 -23.17 5.62 44.58
CA THR A 285 -24.27 5.07 45.39
C THR A 285 -24.08 5.34 46.88
N TYR A 286 -22.86 5.17 47.40
CA TYR A 286 -22.54 5.48 48.80
C TYR A 286 -22.68 6.98 49.10
N GLN A 287 -22.27 7.88 48.21
CA GLN A 287 -22.49 9.32 48.38
C GLN A 287 -23.97 9.71 48.36
N SER A 288 -24.77 9.09 47.50
CA SER A 288 -26.22 9.31 47.47
C SER A 288 -26.92 8.81 48.74
N ILE A 289 -26.54 7.64 49.25
CA ILE A 289 -27.07 7.10 50.51
C ILE A 289 -26.61 7.97 51.70
N PHE A 290 -25.35 8.41 51.71
CA PHE A 290 -24.83 9.29 52.76
C PHE A 290 -25.52 10.67 52.76
N ARG A 291 -25.79 11.26 51.59
CA ARG A 291 -26.60 12.49 51.48
C ARG A 291 -28.03 12.28 51.98
N PHE A 292 -28.68 11.19 51.59
CA PHE A 292 -30.02 10.86 52.05
C PHE A 292 -30.08 10.66 53.58
N LEU A 293 -29.06 10.02 54.16
CA LEU A 293 -28.95 9.85 55.61
C LEU A 293 -28.68 11.18 56.32
N LEU A 294 -27.83 12.05 55.77
CA LEU A 294 -27.59 13.39 56.32
C LEU A 294 -28.86 14.26 56.29
N GLU A 295 -29.62 14.23 55.19
CA GLU A 295 -30.90 14.95 55.07
C GLU A 295 -31.96 14.44 56.05
N LYS A 296 -31.93 13.16 56.42
CA LYS A 296 -32.83 12.53 57.39
C LYS A 296 -32.45 12.77 58.85
N VAL A 297 -31.19 13.10 59.15
CA VAL A 297 -30.69 13.35 60.52
C VAL A 297 -30.77 14.84 60.89
N CYS A 298 -30.93 15.74 59.91
CA CYS A 298 -31.09 17.18 60.12
C CYS A 298 -32.55 17.66 60.23
N HIS A 299 -33.52 16.75 60.45
CA HIS A 299 -34.93 17.06 60.72
C HIS A 299 -35.39 16.50 62.06
#